data_AF-A0A932APA3-F1
#
_entry.id   AF-A0A932APA3-F1
#
_cell.length_a   1.000
_cell.length_b   1.000
_cell.length_c   1.000
_cell.angle_alpha   90.00
_cell.angle_beta   90.00
_cell.angle_gamma   90.00
#
_symmetry.space_group_name_H-M   'P 1'
#
loop_
_entity.id
_entity.type
_entity.pdbx_description
1 polymer ?
#
loop_
_entity_poly.entity_id
_entity_poly.type
_entity_poly.pdbx_seq_one_letter_code
_entity_poly.pdbx_strand_id
1 'polypeptide(L)'
;MLLDALIALEPHGNAVIVAGAQAIYLHTGMNDIGVAPFTTDGDLALDPTILGEEPELEATMRSAGFETLPQPQGQPGIWTASVTIDGEPQIVPIDLIVPDAVAPPGGRRSARIAPHGPHAARKVKGLEAVLADHAPMTIAALDPSDTRSITVEVAGLAAMLVAKIYKIRDRLADNDIDRLSDKDAADVYRIMQTASPLDLGATLRNLRTHPVAGPVTATAITLMTDLFGSRRGGAIPMAQRSLALAIDPDQIMTVCISFTTALSDAAR
;
A
#
# COMPACT_ATOMS: atom_id res chain seq x y z
N MET A 1 -7.40 6.30 -14.12
CA MET A 1 -6.07 5.66 -14.13
C MET A 1 -6.01 4.37 -13.33
N LEU A 2 -6.21 4.35 -12.01
CA LEU A 2 -6.22 3.08 -11.27
C LEU A 2 -7.25 2.09 -11.84
N LEU A 3 -8.46 2.55 -12.12
CA LEU A 3 -9.51 1.73 -12.73
C LEU A 3 -9.09 1.19 -14.12
N ASP A 4 -8.36 1.98 -14.91
CA ASP A 4 -7.87 1.54 -16.23
C ASP A 4 -6.83 0.43 -16.10
N ALA A 5 -5.90 0.55 -15.14
CA ALA A 5 -4.93 -0.51 -14.84
C ALA A 5 -5.61 -1.77 -14.32
N LEU A 6 -6.60 -1.64 -13.42
CA LEU A 6 -7.35 -2.77 -12.87
C LEU A 6 -8.17 -3.51 -13.94
N ILE A 7 -8.85 -2.78 -14.82
CA ILE A 7 -9.59 -3.38 -15.95
C ILE A 7 -8.62 -4.10 -16.88
N ALA A 8 -7.46 -3.51 -17.17
CA ALA A 8 -6.47 -4.18 -18.00
C ALA A 8 -6.01 -5.49 -17.36
N LEU A 9 -5.71 -5.46 -16.06
CA LEU A 9 -5.19 -6.59 -15.29
C LEU A 9 -6.26 -7.62 -14.88
N GLU A 10 -7.53 -7.41 -15.22
CA GLU A 10 -8.63 -8.34 -14.93
C GLU A 10 -8.33 -9.81 -15.30
N PRO A 11 -7.65 -10.15 -16.42
CA PRO A 11 -7.30 -11.53 -16.75
C PRO A 11 -6.45 -12.24 -15.69
N HIS A 12 -5.72 -11.51 -14.85
CA HIS A 12 -4.92 -12.06 -13.76
C HIS A 12 -5.74 -12.27 -12.46
N GLY A 13 -6.98 -11.76 -12.40
CA GLY A 13 -7.94 -12.00 -11.34
C GLY A 13 -7.39 -11.74 -9.94
N ASN A 14 -7.60 -12.70 -9.04
CA ASN A 14 -7.24 -12.59 -7.61
C ASN A 14 -5.74 -12.52 -7.36
N ALA A 15 -4.89 -12.70 -8.38
CA ALA A 15 -3.46 -12.45 -8.25
C ALA A 15 -3.15 -10.96 -8.06
N VAL A 16 -4.09 -10.06 -8.40
CA VAL A 16 -3.93 -8.61 -8.33
C VAL A 16 -4.73 -8.06 -7.15
N ILE A 17 -4.03 -7.47 -6.19
CA ILE A 17 -4.61 -6.97 -4.94
C ILE A 17 -4.29 -5.47 -4.80
N VAL A 18 -5.34 -4.65 -4.67
CA VAL A 18 -5.17 -3.22 -4.42
C VAL A 18 -4.56 -3.01 -3.03
N ALA A 19 -3.47 -2.25 -2.97
CA ALA A 19 -2.73 -1.97 -1.76
C ALA A 19 -2.48 -0.45 -1.62
N GLY A 20 -1.55 -0.09 -0.73
CA GLY A 20 -1.13 1.29 -0.54
C GLY A 20 -2.19 2.17 0.12
N ALA A 21 -2.11 3.47 -0.15
CA ALA A 21 -3.05 4.44 0.40
C ALA A 21 -4.49 4.20 -0.11
N GLN A 22 -4.65 3.77 -1.36
CA GLN A 22 -5.97 3.51 -1.93
C GLN A 22 -6.74 2.43 -1.15
N ALA A 23 -6.09 1.33 -0.79
CA ALA A 23 -6.73 0.28 0.00
C ALA A 23 -7.22 0.83 1.36
N ILE A 24 -6.40 1.63 2.03
CA ILE A 24 -6.79 2.30 3.27
C ILE A 24 -8.01 3.20 3.04
N TYR A 25 -8.01 4.02 1.99
CA TYR A 25 -9.09 4.96 1.71
C TYR A 25 -10.42 4.27 1.41
N LEU A 26 -10.38 3.11 0.74
CA LEU A 26 -11.57 2.29 0.49
C LEU A 26 -12.18 1.77 1.80
N HIS A 27 -11.37 1.49 2.81
CA HIS A 27 -11.83 1.04 4.13
C HIS A 27 -12.26 2.18 5.06
N THR A 28 -11.58 3.33 5.00
CA THR A 28 -11.80 4.43 5.95
C THR A 28 -12.74 5.52 5.45
N GLY A 29 -13.11 5.48 4.17
CA GLY A 29 -13.86 6.55 3.51
C GLY A 29 -12.98 7.75 3.14
N MET A 30 -13.41 8.50 2.12
CA MET A 30 -12.67 9.64 1.57
C MET A 30 -12.83 10.95 2.36
N ASN A 31 -13.79 11.03 3.29
CA ASN A 31 -14.27 12.30 3.87
C ASN A 31 -13.72 12.65 5.26
N ASP A 32 -12.94 11.77 5.90
CA ASP A 32 -12.71 11.87 7.36
C ASP A 32 -11.47 12.68 7.78
N ILE A 33 -10.55 12.95 6.84
CA ILE A 33 -9.35 13.75 7.11
C ILE A 33 -9.16 14.69 5.94
N GLY A 34 -9.07 16.00 6.19
CA GLY A 34 -8.97 17.09 5.20
C GLY A 34 -7.71 17.11 4.32
N VAL A 35 -7.17 15.94 3.99
CA VAL A 35 -6.18 15.71 2.95
C VAL A 35 -6.94 15.36 1.68
N ALA A 36 -6.64 16.06 0.58
CA ALA A 36 -7.30 15.82 -0.70
C ALA A 36 -7.36 14.31 -1.02
N PRO A 37 -8.52 13.75 -1.39
CA PRO A 37 -8.73 12.31 -1.55
C PRO A 37 -7.99 11.69 -2.75
N PHE A 38 -7.16 12.46 -3.44
CA PHE A 38 -6.49 12.05 -4.65
C PHE A 38 -5.04 11.69 -4.36
N THR A 39 -4.78 10.42 -4.06
CA THR A 39 -3.44 9.89 -4.36
C THR A 39 -3.43 9.59 -5.85
N THR A 40 -2.68 10.42 -6.58
CA THR A 40 -2.42 10.23 -8.02
C THR A 40 -1.64 8.93 -8.28
N ASP A 41 -1.13 8.26 -7.25
CA ASP A 41 -0.38 7.01 -7.31
C ASP A 41 -1.25 5.80 -6.89
N GLY A 42 -1.09 4.65 -7.54
CA GLY A 42 -1.70 3.37 -7.14
C GLY A 42 -0.66 2.29 -6.85
N ASP A 43 -0.85 1.50 -5.79
CA ASP A 43 -0.02 0.33 -5.47
C ASP A 43 -0.86 -0.94 -5.71
N LEU A 44 -0.37 -1.87 -6.53
CA LEU A 44 -0.97 -3.20 -6.75
C LEU A 44 0.01 -4.28 -6.30
N ALA A 45 -0.38 -5.05 -5.29
CA ALA A 45 0.35 -6.24 -4.88
C ALA A 45 0.00 -7.41 -5.81
N LEU A 46 1.00 -8.19 -6.19
CA LEU A 46 0.88 -9.36 -7.05
C LEU A 46 1.22 -10.63 -6.26
N ASP A 47 0.36 -11.64 -6.35
CA ASP A 47 0.68 -13.00 -5.91
C ASP A 47 1.27 -13.82 -7.08
N PRO A 48 2.59 -14.01 -7.15
CA PRO A 48 3.23 -14.73 -8.24
C PRO A 48 2.91 -16.23 -8.24
N THR A 49 2.31 -16.78 -7.17
CA THR A 49 1.98 -18.21 -7.07
C THR A 49 0.70 -18.58 -7.82
N ILE A 50 -0.16 -17.60 -8.08
CA ILE A 50 -1.42 -17.75 -8.82
C ILE A 50 -1.53 -16.80 -10.02
N LEU A 51 -0.52 -15.97 -10.26
CA LEU A 51 -0.47 -15.06 -11.41
C LEU A 51 -0.41 -15.86 -12.71
N GLY A 52 -1.40 -15.66 -13.58
CA GLY A 52 -1.45 -16.29 -14.90
C GLY A 52 -0.35 -15.79 -15.83
N GLU A 53 0.14 -16.68 -16.69
CA GLU A 53 1.22 -16.39 -17.66
C GLU A 53 0.79 -15.47 -18.81
N GLU A 54 -0.47 -15.57 -19.24
CA GLU A 54 -1.04 -14.81 -20.35
C GLU A 54 -2.30 -14.04 -19.93
N PRO A 55 -2.52 -12.81 -20.45
CA PRO A 55 -1.57 -12.00 -21.22
C PRO A 55 -0.35 -11.59 -20.37
N GLU A 56 0.76 -11.19 -21.01
CA GLU A 56 1.89 -10.63 -20.26
C GLU A 56 1.50 -9.32 -19.54
N LEU A 57 1.94 -9.12 -18.30
CA LEU A 57 1.72 -7.88 -17.54
C LEU A 57 2.08 -6.64 -18.36
N GLU A 58 3.19 -6.67 -19.12
CA GLU A 58 3.59 -5.55 -19.96
C GLU A 58 2.63 -5.27 -21.12
N ALA A 59 2.16 -6.33 -21.79
CA ALA A 59 1.21 -6.19 -22.87
C ALA A 59 -0.09 -5.57 -22.36
N THR A 60 -0.56 -6.07 -21.22
CA THR A 60 -1.74 -5.57 -20.51
C THR A 60 -1.59 -4.09 -20.14
N MET A 61 -0.53 -3.72 -19.41
CA MET A 61 -0.33 -2.35 -18.96
C MET A 61 -0.17 -1.37 -20.13
N ARG A 62 0.58 -1.73 -21.19
CA ARG A 62 0.71 -0.91 -22.39
C ARG A 62 -0.60 -0.74 -23.15
N SER A 63 -1.43 -1.78 -23.22
CA SER A 63 -2.75 -1.69 -23.86
C SER A 63 -3.66 -0.67 -23.17
N ALA A 64 -3.45 -0.44 -21.87
CA ALA A 64 -4.14 0.58 -21.08
C ALA A 64 -3.44 1.95 -21.06
N GLY A 65 -2.41 2.15 -21.89
CA GLY A 65 -1.70 3.42 -22.04
C GLY A 65 -0.64 3.68 -20.97
N PHE A 66 -0.26 2.66 -20.19
CA PHE A 66 0.83 2.78 -19.23
C PHE A 66 2.18 2.37 -19.84
N GLU A 67 3.22 3.13 -19.54
CA GLU A 67 4.57 2.87 -19.97
C GLU A 67 5.54 2.88 -18.80
N THR A 68 6.58 2.04 -18.88
CA THR A 68 7.73 2.13 -17.98
C THR A 68 8.66 3.25 -18.43
N LEU A 69 9.26 3.97 -17.48
CA LEU A 69 10.32 4.92 -17.82
C LEU A 69 11.55 4.18 -18.40
N PRO A 70 12.25 4.76 -19.40
CA PRO A 70 13.43 4.15 -19.99
C PRO A 70 14.59 4.07 -18.99
N GLN A 71 15.46 3.08 -19.16
CA GLN A 71 16.68 2.94 -18.38
C GLN A 71 17.72 4.03 -18.75
N PRO A 72 18.56 4.50 -17.80
CA PRO A 72 18.69 4.04 -16.41
C PRO A 72 17.70 4.68 -15.42
N GLN A 73 16.82 5.59 -15.86
CA GLN A 73 15.91 6.33 -14.98
C GLN A 73 14.74 5.47 -14.49
N GLY A 74 14.33 4.48 -15.27
CA GLY A 74 13.23 3.58 -14.94
C GLY A 74 13.52 2.64 -13.79
N GLN A 75 12.58 2.56 -12.85
CA GLN A 75 12.60 1.55 -11.79
C GLN A 75 11.65 0.40 -12.18
N PRO A 76 12.03 -0.88 -11.95
CA PRO A 76 11.13 -1.99 -12.17
C PRO A 76 9.80 -1.80 -11.44
N GLY A 77 8.70 -2.24 -12.05
CA GLY A 77 7.37 -2.22 -11.46
C GLY A 77 6.67 -0.86 -11.45
N ILE A 78 7.33 0.24 -11.86
CA ILE A 78 6.67 1.56 -11.92
C ILE A 78 6.16 1.80 -13.33
N TRP A 79 4.83 1.84 -13.46
CA TRP A 79 4.12 2.08 -14.71
C TRP A 79 3.48 3.45 -14.68
N THR A 80 3.70 4.26 -15.70
CA THR A 80 3.24 5.65 -15.70
C THR A 80 2.34 5.92 -16.89
N ALA A 81 1.30 6.71 -16.67
CA ALA A 81 0.46 7.22 -17.74
C ALA A 81 0.18 8.70 -17.50
N SER A 82 0.03 9.46 -18.60
CA SER A 82 -0.27 10.88 -18.55
C SER A 82 -1.77 11.10 -18.63
N VAL A 83 -2.32 11.85 -17.68
CA VAL A 83 -3.73 12.26 -17.65
C VAL A 83 -3.80 13.78 -17.57
N THR A 84 -4.74 14.39 -18.29
CA THR A 84 -4.99 15.83 -18.18
C THR A 84 -5.98 16.08 -17.05
N ILE A 85 -5.55 16.83 -16.03
CA ILE A 85 -6.38 17.27 -14.91
C ILE A 85 -6.37 18.80 -14.92
N ASP A 86 -7.55 19.42 -14.99
CA ASP A 86 -7.71 20.88 -15.08
C ASP A 86 -6.90 21.54 -16.21
N GLY A 87 -6.73 20.82 -17.33
CA GLY A 87 -5.96 21.29 -18.50
C GLY A 87 -4.45 21.06 -18.41
N GLU A 88 -3.94 20.58 -17.28
CA GLU A 88 -2.52 20.30 -17.08
C GLU A 88 -2.22 18.79 -17.14
N PRO A 89 -1.16 18.36 -17.85
CA PRO A 89 -0.75 16.97 -17.86
C PRO A 89 -0.15 16.57 -16.51
N GLN A 90 -0.69 15.52 -15.91
CA GLN A 90 -0.19 14.89 -14.71
C GLN A 90 0.24 13.45 -14.99
N ILE A 91 1.40 13.06 -14.48
CA ILE A 91 1.90 11.70 -14.57
C ILE A 91 1.37 10.93 -13.37
N VAL A 92 0.63 9.85 -13.64
CA VAL A 92 0.07 8.94 -12.65
C VAL A 92 0.88 7.65 -12.65
N PRO A 93 1.59 7.32 -11.56
CA PRO A 93 2.27 6.05 -11.41
C PRO A 93 1.32 4.97 -10.85
N ILE A 94 1.48 3.75 -11.35
CA ILE A 94 0.94 2.50 -10.83
C ILE A 94 2.12 1.58 -10.56
N ASP A 95 2.31 1.23 -9.30
CA ASP A 95 3.35 0.31 -8.85
C ASP A 95 2.81 -1.13 -8.88
N LEU A 96 3.42 -2.02 -9.68
CA LEU A 96 3.23 -3.47 -9.61
C LEU A 96 4.29 -4.07 -8.69
N ILE A 97 3.85 -4.65 -7.59
CA ILE A 97 4.73 -5.05 -6.48
C ILE A 97 4.49 -6.51 -6.08
N VAL A 98 5.56 -7.28 -5.98
CA VAL A 98 5.52 -8.65 -5.43
C VAL A 98 6.06 -8.64 -4.00
N PRO A 99 5.40 -9.28 -3.03
CA PRO A 99 5.99 -9.45 -1.71
C PRO A 99 7.29 -10.26 -1.78
N ASP A 100 8.36 -9.76 -1.15
CA ASP A 100 9.72 -10.31 -1.31
C ASP A 100 9.82 -11.80 -0.93
N ALA A 101 9.04 -12.23 0.08
CA ALA A 101 9.03 -13.62 0.53
C ALA A 101 8.50 -14.63 -0.51
N VAL A 102 7.71 -14.19 -1.49
CA VAL A 102 7.19 -15.05 -2.58
C VAL A 102 7.75 -14.67 -3.95
N ALA A 103 8.61 -13.66 -4.01
CA ALA A 103 9.24 -13.26 -5.27
C ALA A 103 10.17 -14.37 -5.77
N PRO A 104 10.15 -14.67 -7.09
CA PRO A 104 11.12 -15.56 -7.71
C PRO A 104 12.57 -15.18 -7.36
N PRO A 105 13.47 -16.18 -7.27
CA PRO A 105 14.86 -15.92 -6.92
C PRO A 105 15.56 -15.07 -7.99
N GLY A 106 16.50 -14.24 -7.54
CA GLY A 106 17.26 -13.33 -8.39
C GLY A 106 16.69 -11.92 -8.44
N GLY A 107 17.43 -11.03 -9.13
CA GLY A 107 17.12 -9.59 -9.19
C GLY A 107 17.33 -8.88 -7.84
N ARG A 108 17.87 -7.65 -7.86
CA ARG A 108 17.99 -6.85 -6.63
C ARG A 108 16.64 -6.22 -6.22
N ARG A 109 15.95 -5.61 -7.19
CA ARG A 109 14.63 -4.99 -7.02
C ARG A 109 13.55 -5.57 -7.93
N SER A 110 13.94 -6.19 -9.04
CA SER A 110 13.02 -6.84 -9.98
C SER A 110 12.50 -8.16 -9.40
N ALA A 111 11.21 -8.46 -9.62
CA ALA A 111 10.60 -9.72 -9.20
C ALA A 111 10.80 -10.88 -10.20
N ARG A 112 11.23 -10.64 -11.45
CA ARG A 112 11.55 -11.66 -12.49
C ARG A 112 10.55 -12.83 -12.57
N ILE A 113 9.26 -12.52 -12.72
CA ILE A 113 8.18 -13.51 -12.78
C ILE A 113 8.01 -13.97 -14.23
N ALA A 114 8.64 -15.07 -14.64
CA ALA A 114 8.46 -15.59 -16.00
C ALA A 114 6.98 -16.00 -16.23
N PRO A 115 6.42 -15.78 -17.43
CA PRO A 115 7.03 -15.20 -18.63
C PRO A 115 7.10 -13.68 -18.65
N HIS A 116 6.51 -12.99 -17.68
CA HIS A 116 6.57 -11.53 -17.59
C HIS A 116 8.02 -11.04 -17.52
N GLY A 117 8.28 -9.92 -18.19
CA GLY A 117 9.61 -9.40 -18.30
C GLY A 117 10.15 -8.85 -16.98
N PRO A 118 11.48 -8.65 -16.90
CA PRO A 118 12.17 -8.32 -15.66
C PRO A 118 11.84 -6.92 -15.12
N HIS A 119 11.12 -6.08 -15.87
CA HIS A 119 10.71 -4.75 -15.42
C HIS A 119 9.24 -4.65 -15.08
N ALA A 120 8.45 -5.72 -15.27
CA ALA A 120 7.02 -5.73 -15.05
C ALA A 120 6.62 -5.40 -13.61
N ALA A 121 7.35 -5.97 -12.64
CA ALA A 121 7.09 -5.79 -11.23
C ALA A 121 8.40 -5.69 -10.42
N ARG A 122 8.30 -5.05 -9.25
CA ARG A 122 9.38 -5.03 -8.27
C ARG A 122 9.04 -5.86 -7.04
N LYS A 123 10.05 -6.34 -6.33
CA LYS A 123 9.85 -7.00 -5.04
C LYS A 123 10.05 -6.05 -3.87
N VAL A 124 9.19 -6.14 -2.86
CA VAL A 124 9.21 -5.30 -1.66
C VAL A 124 8.90 -6.14 -0.44
N LYS A 125 9.67 -5.94 0.63
CA LYS A 125 9.42 -6.55 1.94
C LYS A 125 8.38 -5.74 2.72
N GLY A 126 7.50 -6.42 3.44
CA GLY A 126 6.45 -5.82 4.26
C GLY A 126 5.05 -5.88 3.64
N LEU A 127 4.90 -6.39 2.40
CA LEU A 127 3.61 -6.59 1.75
C LEU A 127 3.08 -8.02 1.85
N GLU A 128 3.80 -8.92 2.51
CA GLU A 128 3.45 -10.35 2.57
C GLU A 128 2.09 -10.59 3.24
N ALA A 129 1.68 -9.73 4.18
CA ALA A 129 0.37 -9.80 4.82
C ALA A 129 -0.78 -9.52 3.85
N VAL A 130 -0.54 -8.80 2.75
CA VAL A 130 -1.56 -8.53 1.72
C VAL A 130 -2.05 -9.82 1.06
N LEU A 131 -1.22 -10.86 1.01
CA LEU A 131 -1.60 -12.17 0.44
C LEU A 131 -2.53 -12.98 1.35
N ALA A 132 -2.80 -12.53 2.57
CA ALA A 132 -3.58 -13.26 3.56
C ALA A 132 -4.72 -12.44 4.19
N ASP A 133 -4.60 -11.12 4.23
CA ASP A 133 -5.63 -10.20 4.70
C ASP A 133 -6.03 -9.28 3.54
N HIS A 134 -6.99 -9.76 2.73
CA HIS A 134 -7.62 -9.03 1.64
C HIS A 134 -9.04 -9.56 1.42
N ALA A 135 -9.88 -8.74 0.79
CA ALA A 135 -11.24 -9.12 0.44
C ALA A 135 -11.71 -8.41 -0.84
N PRO A 136 -12.66 -8.98 -1.59
CA PRO A 136 -13.18 -8.35 -2.80
C PRO A 136 -13.98 -7.08 -2.45
N MET A 137 -13.71 -6.00 -3.19
CA MET A 137 -14.49 -4.76 -3.15
C MET A 137 -14.78 -4.27 -4.55
N THR A 138 -15.94 -3.62 -4.71
CA THR A 138 -16.26 -2.92 -5.95
C THR A 138 -15.66 -1.52 -5.95
N ILE A 139 -14.81 -1.23 -6.93
CA ILE A 139 -14.23 0.09 -7.18
C ILE A 139 -14.94 0.68 -8.41
N ALA A 140 -15.56 1.84 -8.23
CA ALA A 140 -16.19 2.60 -9.30
C ALA A 140 -15.30 3.77 -9.73
N ALA A 141 -15.55 4.31 -10.92
CA ALA A 141 -14.90 5.53 -11.36
C ALA A 141 -15.24 6.71 -10.44
N LEU A 142 -14.29 7.65 -10.33
CA LEU A 142 -14.48 8.87 -9.53
C LEU A 142 -15.34 9.92 -10.24
N ASP A 143 -15.26 9.95 -11.58
CA ASP A 143 -16.11 10.81 -12.40
C ASP A 143 -17.54 10.23 -12.41
N PRO A 144 -18.56 10.98 -11.95
CA PRO A 144 -19.95 10.50 -11.95
C PRO A 144 -20.51 10.15 -13.35
N SER A 145 -19.89 10.65 -14.42
CA SER A 145 -20.25 10.34 -15.80
C SER A 145 -19.60 9.05 -16.31
N ASP A 146 -18.54 8.58 -15.65
CA ASP A 146 -17.89 7.30 -15.95
C ASP A 146 -18.60 6.18 -15.16
N THR A 147 -19.32 5.33 -15.88
CA THR A 147 -20.10 4.24 -15.26
C THR A 147 -19.30 2.97 -15.03
N ARG A 148 -18.00 2.96 -15.35
CA ARG A 148 -17.16 1.77 -15.20
C ARG A 148 -16.97 1.46 -13.72
N SER A 149 -16.95 0.16 -13.43
CA SER A 149 -16.60 -0.38 -12.12
C SER A 149 -15.99 -1.76 -12.28
N ILE A 150 -15.23 -2.20 -11.28
CA ILE A 150 -14.63 -3.53 -11.23
C ILE A 150 -14.67 -4.06 -9.80
N THR A 151 -14.86 -5.37 -9.63
CA THR A 151 -14.67 -6.03 -8.34
C THR A 151 -13.27 -6.63 -8.31
N VAL A 152 -12.46 -6.23 -7.33
CA VAL A 152 -11.07 -6.66 -7.18
C VAL A 152 -10.74 -6.90 -5.72
N GLU A 153 -9.74 -7.72 -5.45
CA GLU A 153 -9.20 -7.90 -4.10
C GLU A 153 -8.57 -6.60 -3.59
N VAL A 154 -8.91 -6.21 -2.36
CA VAL A 154 -8.37 -5.04 -1.66
C VAL A 154 -7.75 -5.48 -0.36
N ALA A 155 -6.52 -5.04 -0.12
CA ALA A 155 -5.77 -5.33 1.10
C ALA A 155 -6.50 -4.80 2.34
N GLY A 156 -6.63 -5.65 3.35
CA GLY A 156 -7.21 -5.31 4.64
C GLY A 156 -6.34 -4.34 5.44
N LEU A 157 -6.96 -3.70 6.44
CA LEU A 157 -6.29 -2.70 7.27
C LEU A 157 -5.12 -3.29 8.09
N ALA A 158 -5.16 -4.56 8.48
CA ALA A 158 -4.06 -5.17 9.22
C ALA A 158 -2.84 -5.41 8.33
N ALA A 159 -3.05 -5.91 7.10
CA ALA A 159 -2.00 -5.97 6.09
C ALA A 159 -1.41 -4.60 5.77
N MET A 160 -2.27 -3.58 5.65
CA MET A 160 -1.81 -2.23 5.32
C MET A 160 -1.04 -1.59 6.46
N LEU A 161 -1.45 -1.81 7.71
CA LEU A 161 -0.67 -1.41 8.86
C LEU A 161 0.73 -2.04 8.82
N VAL A 162 0.86 -3.35 8.58
CA VAL A 162 2.17 -4.03 8.45
C VAL A 162 3.02 -3.37 7.37
N ALA A 163 2.47 -3.15 6.17
CA ALA A 163 3.20 -2.56 5.06
C ALA A 163 3.68 -1.13 5.34
N LYS A 164 2.84 -0.30 5.96
CA LYS A 164 3.17 1.09 6.30
C LYS A 164 4.25 1.16 7.38
N ILE A 165 4.23 0.26 8.37
CA ILE A 165 5.29 0.17 9.38
C ILE A 165 6.65 -0.15 8.75
N TYR A 166 6.70 -1.03 7.75
CA TYR A 166 7.94 -1.27 6.99
C TYR A 166 8.40 -0.02 6.23
N LYS A 167 7.51 0.64 5.48
CA LYS A 167 7.85 1.87 4.74
C LYS A 167 8.38 2.98 5.65
N ILE A 168 7.77 3.19 6.82
CA ILE A 168 8.22 4.21 7.80
C ILE A 168 9.60 3.87 8.36
N ARG A 169 9.82 2.61 8.76
CA ARG A 169 11.11 2.14 9.30
C ARG A 169 12.24 2.31 8.30
N ASP A 170 12.02 1.96 7.03
CA ASP A 170 13.05 2.09 5.99
C ASP A 170 13.41 3.57 5.76
N ARG A 171 12.42 4.47 5.76
CA ARG A 171 12.64 5.93 5.64
C ARG A 171 13.43 6.52 6.80
N LEU A 172 13.12 6.11 8.02
CA LEU A 172 13.84 6.56 9.21
C LEU A 172 15.30 6.04 9.23
N ALA A 173 15.57 4.90 8.59
CA ALA A 173 16.94 4.38 8.45
C ALA A 173 17.73 5.12 7.35
N ASP A 174 17.06 5.50 6.25
CA ASP A 174 17.70 6.10 5.08
C ASP A 174 17.85 7.63 5.14
N ASN A 175 17.39 8.30 6.22
CA ASN A 175 17.34 9.77 6.37
C ASN A 175 16.66 10.48 5.18
N ASP A 176 15.68 9.83 4.55
CA ASP A 176 14.93 10.41 3.42
C ASP A 176 13.74 11.24 3.96
N ILE A 177 13.93 12.55 4.10
CA ILE A 177 13.03 13.50 4.79
C ILE A 177 12.08 14.23 3.80
N ASP A 178 11.83 13.69 2.61
CA ASP A 178 10.90 14.36 1.67
C ASP A 178 9.44 14.33 2.18
N ARG A 179 8.56 15.24 1.77
CA ARG A 179 7.14 15.31 2.20
C ARG A 179 6.34 14.04 1.91
N LEU A 180 6.71 13.31 0.86
CA LEU A 180 6.16 11.98 0.57
C LEU A 180 6.49 10.95 1.67
N SER A 181 7.52 11.19 2.49
CA SER A 181 7.94 10.32 3.60
C SER A 181 6.97 10.33 4.78
N ASP A 182 6.34 11.46 5.05
CA ASP A 182 5.46 11.64 6.22
C ASP A 182 4.04 11.08 5.98
N LYS A 183 3.63 10.90 4.70
CA LYS A 183 2.28 10.43 4.33
C LYS A 183 1.94 9.04 4.87
N ASP A 184 2.93 8.15 4.98
CA ASP A 184 2.68 6.81 5.52
C ASP A 184 2.36 6.85 7.02
N ALA A 185 2.91 7.82 7.77
CA ALA A 185 2.54 8.00 9.17
C ALA A 185 1.12 8.57 9.32
N ALA A 186 0.69 9.44 8.40
CA ALA A 186 -0.70 9.89 8.33
C ALA A 186 -1.67 8.77 7.94
N ASP A 187 -1.27 7.88 7.03
CA ASP A 187 -2.06 6.70 6.68
C ASP A 187 -2.23 5.76 7.88
N VAL A 188 -1.16 5.49 8.63
CA VAL A 188 -1.25 4.71 9.88
C VAL A 188 -2.18 5.41 10.88
N TYR A 189 -2.07 6.73 11.02
CA TYR A 189 -2.98 7.50 11.88
C TYR A 189 -4.45 7.37 11.44
N ARG A 190 -4.72 7.40 10.13
CA ARG A 190 -6.07 7.20 9.58
C ARG A 190 -6.64 5.82 9.91
N ILE A 191 -5.82 4.77 9.85
CA ILE A 191 -6.19 3.43 10.33
C ILE A 191 -6.53 3.50 11.82
N MET A 192 -5.70 4.16 12.64
CA MET A 192 -5.91 4.26 14.08
C MET A 192 -7.19 5.01 14.48
N GLN A 193 -7.64 5.97 13.67
CA GLN A 193 -8.88 6.72 13.93
C GLN A 193 -10.15 5.94 13.61
N THR A 194 -10.09 5.05 12.63
CA THR A 194 -11.29 4.42 12.05
C THR A 194 -11.46 2.97 12.48
N ALA A 195 -10.36 2.30 12.81
CA ALA A 195 -10.38 0.88 13.10
C ALA A 195 -10.41 0.57 14.60
N SER A 196 -10.84 -0.64 14.96
CA SER A 196 -10.79 -1.16 16.33
C SER A 196 -9.40 -1.76 16.60
N PRO A 197 -8.65 -1.30 17.62
CA PRO A 197 -7.33 -1.87 17.93
C PRO A 197 -7.43 -3.34 18.37
N LEU A 198 -8.57 -3.76 18.93
CA LEU A 198 -8.82 -5.14 19.34
C LEU A 198 -9.00 -6.06 18.12
N ASP A 199 -9.81 -5.64 17.15
CA ASP A 199 -10.06 -6.43 15.94
C ASP A 199 -8.81 -6.50 15.07
N LEU A 200 -8.10 -5.37 14.89
CA LEU A 200 -6.81 -5.37 14.19
C LEU A 200 -5.78 -6.24 14.91
N GLY A 201 -5.70 -6.16 16.24
CA GLY A 201 -4.82 -7.02 17.03
C GLY A 201 -5.12 -8.50 16.84
N ALA A 202 -6.39 -8.90 16.81
CA ALA A 202 -6.80 -10.28 16.53
C ALA A 202 -6.39 -10.73 15.12
N THR A 203 -6.62 -9.89 14.10
CA THR A 203 -6.18 -10.19 12.72
C THR A 203 -4.65 -10.31 12.64
N LEU A 204 -3.90 -9.41 13.28
CA LEU A 204 -2.44 -9.49 13.34
C LEU A 204 -1.96 -10.76 14.04
N ARG A 205 -2.65 -11.21 15.10
CA ARG A 205 -2.35 -12.48 15.78
C ARG A 205 -2.52 -13.67 14.83
N ASN A 206 -3.58 -13.68 14.02
CA ASN A 206 -3.79 -14.71 13.01
C ASN A 206 -2.70 -14.67 11.93
N LEU A 207 -2.40 -13.48 11.40
CA LEU A 207 -1.36 -13.26 10.39
C LEU A 207 0.03 -13.73 10.87
N ARG A 208 0.35 -13.58 12.16
CA ARG A 208 1.60 -14.12 12.75
C ARG A 208 1.77 -15.62 12.57
N THR A 209 0.69 -16.37 12.43
CA THR A 209 0.73 -17.83 12.20
C THR A 209 0.80 -18.21 10.73
N HIS A 210 0.62 -17.26 9.81
CA HIS A 210 0.67 -17.52 8.38
C HIS A 210 2.12 -17.79 7.93
N PRO A 211 2.39 -18.81 7.10
CA PRO A 211 3.75 -19.18 6.71
C PRO A 211 4.53 -18.05 6.01
N VAL A 212 3.84 -17.26 5.17
CA VAL A 212 4.45 -16.18 4.39
C VAL A 212 4.41 -14.83 5.12
N ALA A 213 3.29 -14.52 5.77
CA ALA A 213 3.08 -13.21 6.41
C ALA A 213 3.63 -13.15 7.84
N GLY A 214 3.73 -14.30 8.52
CA GLY A 214 4.03 -14.37 9.94
C GLY A 214 5.31 -13.65 10.35
N PRO A 215 6.46 -13.87 9.67
CA PRO A 215 7.72 -13.21 10.01
C PRO A 215 7.66 -11.68 9.92
N VAL A 216 7.02 -11.14 8.87
CA VAL A 216 6.91 -9.68 8.70
C VAL A 216 5.88 -9.07 9.65
N THR A 217 4.77 -9.76 9.91
CA THR A 217 3.77 -9.30 10.86
C THR A 217 4.33 -9.24 12.28
N ALA A 218 5.07 -10.27 12.71
CA ALA A 218 5.72 -10.27 14.02
C ALA A 218 6.71 -9.11 14.18
N THR A 219 7.51 -8.85 13.13
CA THR A 219 8.44 -7.72 13.10
C THR A 219 7.71 -6.37 13.15
N ALA A 220 6.61 -6.24 12.40
CA ALA A 220 5.83 -5.00 12.35
C ALA A 220 5.18 -4.66 13.69
N ILE A 221 4.70 -5.63 14.47
CA ILE A 221 4.12 -5.39 15.81
C ILE A 221 5.16 -4.79 16.76
N THR A 222 6.37 -5.35 16.78
CA THR A 222 7.48 -4.80 17.58
C THR A 222 7.78 -3.37 17.16
N LEU A 223 7.95 -3.13 15.86
CA LEU A 223 8.26 -1.81 15.34
C LEU A 223 7.16 -0.79 15.54
N MET A 224 5.91 -1.19 15.44
CA MET A 224 4.79 -0.29 15.72
C MET A 224 4.87 0.23 17.16
N THR A 225 5.22 -0.63 18.11
CA THR A 225 5.44 -0.24 19.51
C THR A 225 6.58 0.78 19.64
N ASP A 226 7.69 0.57 18.93
CA ASP A 226 8.82 1.50 18.95
C ASP A 226 8.51 2.84 18.26
N LEU A 227 7.78 2.80 17.14
CA LEU A 227 7.51 3.94 16.27
C LEU A 227 6.38 4.83 16.78
N PHE A 228 5.35 4.25 17.40
CA PHE A 228 4.11 4.94 17.79
C PHE A 228 3.74 4.77 19.28
N GLY A 229 4.37 3.85 20.01
CA GLY A 229 3.99 3.52 21.38
C GLY A 229 4.48 4.49 22.46
N SER A 230 5.29 5.49 22.12
CA SER A 230 5.75 6.49 23.08
C SER A 230 6.00 7.85 22.45
N ARG A 231 6.13 8.89 23.29
CA ARG A 231 6.50 10.25 22.86
C ARG A 231 7.86 10.33 22.16
N ARG A 232 8.71 9.31 22.30
CA ARG A 232 10.03 9.22 21.65
C ARG A 232 9.98 8.49 20.31
N GLY A 233 8.82 7.94 19.92
CA GLY A 233 8.64 7.21 18.68
C GLY A 233 8.79 8.14 17.47
N GLY A 234 9.63 7.74 16.51
CA GLY A 234 9.99 8.57 15.35
C GLY A 234 8.83 8.84 14.38
N ALA A 235 7.76 8.04 14.42
CA ALA A 235 6.65 8.16 13.48
C ALA A 235 5.56 9.14 13.94
N ILE A 236 5.46 9.45 15.24
CA ILE A 236 4.51 10.45 15.74
C ILE A 236 4.82 11.85 15.17
N PRO A 237 6.07 12.36 15.20
CA PRO A 237 6.40 13.62 14.56
C PRO A 237 6.15 13.63 13.05
N MET A 238 6.30 12.50 12.36
CA MET A 238 5.98 12.38 10.94
C MET A 238 4.48 12.59 10.70
N ALA A 239 3.63 11.91 11.47
CA ALA A 239 2.18 12.09 11.40
C ALA A 239 1.77 13.55 11.73
N GLN A 240 2.38 14.14 12.76
CA GLN A 240 2.14 15.54 13.15
C GLN A 240 2.48 16.51 12.03
N ARG A 241 3.62 16.33 11.34
CA ARG A 241 3.98 17.18 10.19
C ARG A 241 3.03 16.98 9.02
N SER A 242 2.66 15.74 8.71
CA SER A 242 1.75 15.43 7.60
C SER A 242 0.33 15.95 7.82
N LEU A 243 -0.11 16.06 9.07
CA LEU A 243 -1.49 16.42 9.45
C LEU A 243 -1.59 17.80 10.12
N ALA A 244 -0.52 18.60 10.08
CA ALA A 244 -0.39 19.85 10.84
C ALA A 244 -1.50 20.88 10.57
N LEU A 245 -2.12 20.84 9.38
CA LEU A 245 -3.20 21.76 9.00
C LEU A 245 -4.60 21.26 9.40
N ALA A 246 -4.74 19.99 9.76
CA ALA A 246 -6.02 19.34 9.94
C ALA A 246 -6.29 18.90 11.38
N ILE A 247 -5.26 18.51 12.13
CA ILE A 247 -5.43 17.83 13.42
C ILE A 247 -4.43 18.37 14.45
N ASP A 248 -4.89 18.54 15.68
CA ASP A 248 -4.07 18.96 16.80
C ASP A 248 -2.93 17.93 17.09
N PRO A 249 -1.68 18.38 17.28
CA PRO A 249 -0.54 17.47 17.46
C PRO A 249 -0.62 16.63 18.74
N ASP A 250 -1.24 17.13 19.82
CA ASP A 250 -1.44 16.38 21.06
C ASP A 250 -2.53 15.32 20.90
N GLN A 251 -3.57 15.61 20.10
CA GLN A 251 -4.56 14.61 19.69
C GLN A 251 -3.89 13.48 18.89
N ILE A 252 -3.02 13.82 17.93
CA ILE A 252 -2.28 12.81 17.14
C ILE A 252 -1.48 11.89 18.07
N MET A 253 -0.68 12.47 18.94
CA MET A 253 0.15 11.72 19.89
C MET A 253 -0.69 10.83 20.82
N THR A 254 -1.81 11.34 21.33
CA THR A 254 -2.69 10.59 22.24
C THR A 254 -3.30 9.36 21.57
N VAL A 255 -3.82 9.53 20.35
CA VAL A 255 -4.38 8.41 19.57
C VAL A 255 -3.30 7.39 19.23
N CYS A 256 -2.13 7.83 18.74
CA CYS A 256 -1.04 6.91 18.39
C CYS A 256 -0.62 6.04 19.58
N ILE A 257 -0.38 6.63 20.75
CA ILE A 257 0.10 5.90 21.93
C ILE A 257 -0.98 4.96 22.47
N SER A 258 -2.21 5.45 22.63
CA SER A 258 -3.31 4.65 23.18
C SER A 258 -3.71 3.50 22.27
N PHE A 259 -3.83 3.74 20.97
CA PHE A 259 -4.14 2.72 19.98
C PHE A 259 -3.04 1.66 19.92
N THR A 260 -1.78 2.08 19.85
CA THR A 260 -0.63 1.15 19.82
C THR A 260 -0.59 0.27 21.06
N THR A 261 -0.87 0.83 22.24
CA THR A 261 -0.92 0.05 23.48
C THR A 261 -1.99 -1.03 23.41
N ALA A 262 -3.23 -0.65 23.07
CA ALA A 262 -4.35 -1.58 22.99
C ALA A 262 -4.14 -2.66 21.90
N LEU A 263 -3.62 -2.27 20.74
CA LEU A 263 -3.34 -3.20 19.64
C LEU A 263 -2.22 -4.16 20.02
N SER A 264 -1.13 -3.70 20.63
CA SER A 264 -0.01 -4.55 21.02
C SER A 264 -0.42 -5.57 22.09
N ASP A 265 -1.35 -5.24 22.99
CA ASP A 265 -1.90 -6.21 23.93
C ASP A 265 -2.80 -7.24 23.23
N ALA A 266 -3.60 -6.80 22.26
CA ALA A 266 -4.45 -7.69 21.47
C ALA A 266 -3.66 -8.55 20.47
N ALA A 267 -2.51 -8.11 19.96
CA ALA A 267 -1.71 -8.85 18.96
C ALA A 267 -0.77 -9.92 19.56
N ARG A 268 -0.67 -9.97 20.90
CA ARG A 268 0.09 -10.99 21.63
C ARG A 268 -0.49 -12.38 21.42
#